data_AF-A0A355BJH5-F1
#
_entry.id   AF-A0A355BJH5-F1
#
_cell.length_a   1.000
_cell.length_b   1.000
_cell.length_c   1.000
_cell.angle_alpha   90.00
_cell.angle_beta   90.00
_cell.angle_gamma   90.00
#
_symmetry.space_group_name_H-M   'P 1'
#
loop_
_entity.id
_entity.type
_entity.pdbx_description
1 polymer ?
#
loop_
_entity_poly.entity_id
_entity_poly.type
_entity_poly.pdbx_seq_one_letter_code
_entity_poly.pdbx_strand_id
1 'polypeptide(L)' 'EVLSTCPTNWGMAPVDALKRVANEMVPYYPLGVYKDIDAKGEDK' A
#
# COMPACT_ATOMS: atom_id res chain seq x y z
N GLU A 1 -0.45 -4.67 -6.44
CA GLU A 1 0.82 -4.54 -5.69
C GLU A 1 0.54 -4.71 -4.19
N VAL A 2 1.54 -4.99 -3.35
CA VAL A 2 1.36 -5.16 -1.89
C VAL A 2 2.50 -4.48 -1.13
N LEU A 3 2.14 -3.68 -0.13
CA LEU A 3 3.09 -3.14 0.86
C LEU A 3 3.15 -4.09 2.06
N SER A 4 4.34 -4.63 2.36
CA SER A 4 4.56 -5.55 3.48
C SER A 4 5.49 -4.94 4.52
N THR A 5 5.06 -4.91 5.78
CA THR A 5 5.88 -4.43 6.90
C THR A 5 6.75 -5.56 7.45
N CYS A 6 8.05 -5.33 7.59
CA CYS A 6 8.92 -6.16 8.41
C CYS A 6 9.30 -5.41 9.69
N PRO A 7 8.56 -5.59 10.81
CA PRO A 7 8.82 -4.85 12.05
C PRO A 7 10.23 -5.10 12.60
N THR A 8 10.73 -6.34 12.44
CA THR A 8 12.11 -6.69 12.81
C THR A 8 13.14 -5.88 12.02
N ASN A 9 12.92 -5.64 10.73
CA ASN A 9 13.86 -4.87 9.89
C ASN A 9 13.88 -3.37 10.22
N TRP A 10 12.81 -2.84 10.81
CA TRP A 10 12.72 -1.42 11.18
C TRP A 10 12.97 -1.16 12.67
N GLY A 11 13.20 -2.20 13.47
CA GLY A 11 13.36 -2.07 14.91
C GLY A 11 12.11 -1.52 15.60
N MET A 12 10.92 -1.84 15.08
CA MET A 12 9.63 -1.32 15.56
C MET A 12 8.78 -2.43 16.16
N ALA A 13 7.90 -2.09 17.11
CA ALA A 13 6.84 -2.99 17.50
C ALA A 13 5.91 -3.28 16.30
N PRO A 14 5.35 -4.50 16.15
CA PRO A 14 4.51 -4.85 15.01
C PRO A 14 3.37 -3.86 14.75
N VAL A 15 2.73 -3.36 15.81
CA VAL A 15 1.63 -2.40 15.72
C VAL A 15 2.09 -1.03 15.22
N ASP A 16 3.29 -0.60 15.58
CA ASP A 16 3.83 0.69 15.14
C ASP A 16 4.33 0.64 13.69
N ALA A 17 4.87 -0.50 13.25
CA ALA A 17 5.21 -0.72 11.86
C ALA A 17 3.98 -0.63 10.94
N LEU A 18 2.81 -1.12 11.40
CA LEU A 18 1.55 -0.98 10.67
C LEU A 18 1.10 0.49 10.56
N LYS A 19 1.20 1.26 11.66
CA LYS A 19 0.91 2.70 11.64
C LYS A 19 1.82 3.44 10.67
N ARG A 20 3.11 3.07 10.63
CA ARG A 20 4.08 3.65 9.70
C ARG A 20 3.69 3.40 8.25
N VAL A 21 3.25 2.19 7.89
CA VAL A 21 2.79 1.95 6.52
C VAL A 21 1.58 2.79 6.15
N ALA A 22 0.59 2.89 7.04
CA ALA A 22 -0.60 3.70 6.79
C ALA A 22 -0.28 5.20 6.60
N ASN A 23 0.62 5.74 7.44
CA ASN A 23 0.86 7.19 7.51
C ASN A 23 1.99 7.67 6.57
N GLU A 24 3.01 6.84 6.33
CA GLU A 24 4.19 7.24 5.56
C GLU A 24 4.26 6.52 4.21
N MET A 25 4.00 5.21 4.18
CA MET A 25 4.25 4.42 2.97
C MET A 25 3.10 4.46 1.97
N VAL A 26 1.84 4.44 2.40
CA VAL A 26 0.68 4.53 1.48
C VAL A 26 0.68 5.84 0.68
N PRO A 27 0.93 7.02 1.28
CA PRO A 27 1.05 8.26 0.51
C PRO A 27 2.24 8.28 -0.44
N TYR A 28 3.35 7.65 -0.04
CA TYR A 28 4.58 7.61 -0.83
C TYR A 28 4.51 6.61 -2.00
N TYR A 29 3.78 5.50 -1.82
CA TYR A 29 3.54 4.45 -2.82
C TYR A 29 2.03 4.33 -3.09
N PRO A 30 1.43 5.29 -3.83
CA PRO A 30 0.01 5.27 -4.12
C PRO A 30 -0.36 4.07 -4.99
N LEU A 31 -1.49 3.44 -4.68
CA LEU A 31 -1.99 2.30 -5.44
C LEU A 31 -2.60 2.78 -6.76
N GLY A 32 -2.23 2.10 -7.84
CA GLY A 32 -2.82 2.26 -9.16
C GLY A 32 -3.65 1.04 -9.58
N VAL A 33 -4.56 1.25 -10.53
CA VAL A 33 -5.26 0.16 -11.21
C VAL A 33 -4.55 -0.13 -12.52
N TYR A 34 -3.87 -1.28 -12.59
CA TYR A 34 -3.18 -1.69 -13.83
C TYR A 34 -4.11 -2.42 -14.80
N LYS A 35 -5.09 -3.15 -14.26
CA LYS A 35 -6.10 -3.85 -15.04
C LYS A 35 -7.40 -3.87 -14.25
N ASP A 36 -8.44 -3.34 -14.86
CA ASP A 36 -9.80 -3.41 -14.36
C ASP A 36 -10.61 -4.31 -15.32
N ILE A 37 -11.31 -5.30 -14.76
CA ILE A 37 -12.18 -6.22 -15.51
C ILE A 37 -13.67 -5.91 -15.30
N ASP A 38 -13.99 -5.07 -14.31
CA ASP A 38 -15.34 -4.69 -13.93
C ASP A 38 -15.70 -3.29 -14.43
N ALA A 39 -14.70 -2.48 -14.78
CA ALA A 39 -14.87 -1.30 -15.62
C ALA A 39 -15.40 -1.73 -17.00
N LYS A 40 -16.73 -1.83 -17.11
CA LYS A 40 -17.41 -1.81 -18.41
C LYS A 40 -16.90 -0.57 -19.14
N GLY A 41 -16.26 -0.78 -20.28
CA GLY A 41 -15.50 0.24 -20.99
C GLY A 41 -16.23 1.59 -21.00
N GLU A 42 -15.60 2.57 -20.36
CA GLU A 42 -15.92 3.98 -20.56
C GLU A 42 -14.62 4.70 -20.92
N ASP A 43 -14.69 5.28 -22.10
CA ASP A 43 -13.75 6.16 -22.78
C ASP A 43 -13.01 7.15 -21.88
N LYS A 44 -11.68 7.17 -22.04
CA LYS A 44 -10.90 8.37 -22.42
C LYS A 44 -9.46 7.99 -22.79
#